data_AF-A0A7S3YCS9-F1
#
_entry.id   AF-A0A7S3YCS9-F1
#
_cell.length_a   1.000
_cell.length_b   1.000
_cell.length_c   1.000
_cell.angle_alpha   90.00
_cell.angle_beta   90.00
_cell.angle_gamma   90.00
#
_symmetry.space_group_name_H-M   'P 1'
#
loop_
_entity.id
_entity.type
_entity.pdbx_description
1 polymer ?
#
loop_
_entity_poly.entity_id
_entity_poly.type
_entity_poly.pdbx_seq_one_letter_code
_entity_poly.pdbx_strand_id
1 'polypeptide(L)'
;MGKKKKNSKKKPPGEAGDTKQGEGRKVSVKEGASLHLTEEVEEQLTEVEALKAIYGEDFEDRPSFSDYASFSVQTCALSEDEKKIFARVKIRIHYTRRYPKSPPQIELEDPKGLSDQEVWHLKQMLDEEAENLAGEVMIYQLIMLTQDFLTQHNKDPTVSLIDQMKEREMELVRQVQEEEEKEAA
;
A
#
# COMPACT_ATOMS: atom_id res chain seq x y z
N MET A 1 8.79 10.25 -59.33
CA MET A 1 9.35 11.29 -60.23
C MET A 1 8.89 12.65 -59.74
N GLY A 2 9.80 13.60 -59.52
CA GLY A 2 9.44 14.95 -59.04
C GLY A 2 10.54 15.58 -58.19
N LYS A 3 11.67 15.89 -58.81
CA LYS A 3 12.81 16.59 -58.21
C LYS A 3 12.52 18.09 -58.03
N LYS A 4 13.32 18.71 -57.15
CA LYS A 4 13.86 20.10 -57.13
C LYS A 4 13.28 20.97 -56.01
N LYS A 5 14.01 21.89 -55.38
CA LYS A 5 15.46 22.16 -55.15
C LYS A 5 15.45 23.42 -54.27
N LYS A 6 16.30 23.44 -53.25
CA LYS A 6 17.11 24.58 -52.74
C LYS A 6 16.59 26.01 -53.01
N ASN A 7 16.53 26.84 -51.96
CA ASN A 7 17.18 28.15 -52.05
C ASN A 7 17.74 28.65 -50.71
N SER A 8 19.06 28.67 -50.66
CA SER A 8 19.90 29.48 -49.78
C SER A 8 20.01 30.91 -50.32
N LYS A 9 19.97 31.93 -49.44
CA LYS A 9 20.56 33.28 -49.62
C LYS A 9 20.20 34.10 -48.38
N LYS A 10 21.00 34.99 -47.81
CA LYS A 10 22.42 35.37 -47.87
C LYS A 10 22.53 36.43 -46.76
N LYS A 11 23.57 36.36 -45.91
CA LYS A 11 23.97 37.46 -45.02
C LYS A 11 24.44 38.67 -45.84
N PRO A 12 24.30 39.90 -45.32
CA PRO A 12 25.24 40.98 -45.59
C PRO A 12 26.31 41.10 -44.46
N PRO A 13 27.46 41.74 -44.74
CA PRO A 13 28.64 41.74 -43.87
C PRO A 13 28.80 43.02 -43.01
N GLY A 14 29.53 42.85 -41.91
CA GLY A 14 30.56 43.74 -41.37
C GLY A 14 30.25 45.21 -41.04
N GLU A 15 30.45 45.59 -39.78
CA GLU A 15 31.51 46.56 -39.45
C GLU A 15 31.92 46.43 -37.97
N ALA A 16 33.22 46.61 -37.75
CA ALA A 16 33.93 46.46 -36.48
C ALA A 16 33.88 47.75 -35.65
N GLY A 17 33.93 47.64 -34.32
CA GLY A 17 34.02 48.77 -33.41
C GLY A 17 34.32 48.37 -31.97
N ASP A 18 35.61 48.29 -31.69
CA ASP A 18 36.37 48.50 -30.44
C ASP A 18 35.69 48.50 -29.04
N THR A 19 36.22 47.60 -28.21
CA THR A 19 36.53 47.64 -26.76
C THR A 19 36.01 48.76 -25.85
N LYS A 20 35.39 48.35 -24.72
CA LYS A 20 35.63 48.80 -23.33
C LYS A 20 34.86 47.90 -22.36
N GLN A 21 35.58 47.10 -21.55
CA GLN A 21 35.71 47.26 -20.08
C GLN A 21 34.39 47.47 -19.32
N GLY A 22 34.09 46.56 -18.39
CA GLY A 22 33.23 46.89 -17.25
C GLY A 22 32.29 45.79 -16.76
N GLU A 23 32.68 45.24 -15.62
CA GLU A 23 31.80 44.74 -14.55
C GLU A 23 31.15 43.35 -14.68
N GLY A 24 31.60 42.49 -13.77
CA GLY A 24 31.05 41.18 -13.49
C GLY A 24 29.56 41.26 -13.19
N ARG A 25 28.79 40.55 -14.01
CA ARG A 25 27.40 40.24 -13.69
C ARG A 25 27.43 39.15 -12.63
N LYS A 26 27.16 39.57 -11.39
CA LYS A 26 26.94 38.72 -10.22
C LYS A 26 26.22 37.44 -10.61
N VAL A 27 26.84 36.31 -10.34
CA VAL A 27 26.15 35.04 -10.19
C VAL A 27 25.22 35.25 -8.99
N SER A 28 23.96 35.58 -9.27
CA SER A 28 22.94 35.59 -8.22
C SER A 28 22.60 34.12 -7.96
N VAL A 29 23.42 33.48 -7.14
CA VAL A 29 23.03 32.28 -6.43
C VAL A 29 21.76 32.68 -5.67
N LYS A 30 20.60 32.17 -6.10
CA LYS A 30 19.43 32.16 -5.23
C LYS A 30 19.68 31.09 -4.17
N GLU A 31 20.53 31.42 -3.21
CA GLU A 31 20.53 30.81 -1.89
C GLU A 31 19.18 31.13 -1.26
N GLY A 32 18.56 30.11 -0.66
CA GLY A 32 17.35 30.28 0.14
C GLY A 32 16.05 29.87 -0.55
N ALA A 33 15.96 28.64 -1.03
CA ALA A 33 14.69 27.93 -0.87
C ALA A 33 14.55 27.65 0.63
N SER A 34 13.91 28.57 1.35
CA SER A 34 13.46 28.32 2.71
C SER A 34 12.47 27.16 2.62
N LEU A 35 12.91 25.96 2.98
CA LEU A 35 12.08 24.78 3.11
C LEU A 35 11.14 24.99 4.29
N HIS A 36 10.06 25.76 4.10
CA HIS A 36 8.88 25.56 4.93
C HIS A 36 8.31 24.22 4.51
N LEU A 37 8.65 23.18 5.26
CA LEU A 37 7.84 21.97 5.30
C LEU A 37 6.42 22.43 5.63
N THR A 38 5.44 21.99 4.85
CA THR A 38 4.06 22.29 5.22
C THR A 38 3.72 21.45 6.45
N GLU A 39 2.77 21.92 7.27
CA GLU A 39 2.29 21.21 8.45
C GLU A 39 1.93 19.74 8.13
N GLU A 40 1.32 19.51 6.96
CA GLU A 40 1.00 18.16 6.48
C GLU A 40 2.23 17.26 6.29
N VAL A 41 3.35 17.83 5.84
CA VAL A 41 4.60 17.06 5.66
C VAL A 41 5.23 16.73 7.01
N GLU A 42 5.18 17.67 7.96
CA GLU A 42 5.68 17.43 9.32
C GLU A 42 4.87 16.33 10.03
N GLU A 43 3.54 16.35 9.90
CA GLU A 43 2.64 15.31 10.41
C GLU A 43 2.93 13.94 9.78
N GLN A 44 3.09 13.88 8.45
CA GLN A 44 3.45 12.64 7.74
C GLN A 44 4.78 12.06 8.22
N LEU A 45 5.81 12.91 8.37
CA LEU A 45 7.13 12.47 8.83
C LEU A 45 7.07 11.94 10.27
N THR A 46 6.35 12.65 11.14
CA THR A 46 6.17 12.26 12.54
C THR A 46 5.44 10.93 12.66
N GLU A 47 4.36 10.75 11.89
CA GLU A 47 3.60 9.49 11.87
C GLU A 47 4.47 8.34 11.35
N VAL A 48 5.21 8.53 10.26
CA VAL A 48 6.12 7.50 9.72
C VAL A 48 7.19 7.11 10.72
N GLU A 49 7.78 8.07 11.44
CA GLU A 49 8.79 7.78 12.48
C GLU A 49 8.18 6.97 13.62
N ALA A 50 6.97 7.33 14.07
CA ALA A 50 6.25 6.58 15.10
C ALA A 50 5.94 5.15 14.65
N LEU A 51 5.43 4.97 13.41
CA LEU A 51 5.13 3.66 12.84
C LEU A 51 6.38 2.80 12.71
N LYS A 52 7.51 3.37 12.27
CA LYS A 52 8.81 2.67 12.23
C LYS A 52 9.23 2.18 13.61
N ALA A 53 9.04 3.01 14.64
CA ALA A 53 9.37 2.63 16.01
C ALA A 53 8.46 1.52 16.57
N ILE A 54 7.18 1.53 16.19
CA ILE A 54 6.18 0.54 16.64
C ILE A 54 6.40 -0.82 15.96
N TYR A 55 6.53 -0.82 14.63
CA TYR A 55 6.51 -2.04 13.83
C TYR A 55 7.90 -2.61 13.53
N GLY A 56 8.97 -1.82 13.68
CA GLY A 56 10.35 -2.30 13.53
C GLY A 56 10.57 -3.02 12.20
N GLU A 57 10.83 -4.33 12.28
CA GLU A 57 11.11 -5.18 11.11
C GLU A 57 9.90 -5.40 10.20
N ASP A 58 8.68 -5.24 10.70
CA ASP A 58 7.46 -5.37 9.90
C ASP A 58 7.19 -4.13 9.03
N PHE A 59 7.89 -3.03 9.29
CA PHE A 59 7.82 -1.80 8.49
C PHE A 59 8.86 -1.82 7.35
N GLU A 60 8.40 -1.55 6.13
CA GLU A 60 9.25 -1.48 4.94
C GLU A 60 9.04 -0.14 4.22
N ASP A 61 10.11 0.66 4.09
CA ASP A 61 10.09 1.85 3.21
C ASP A 61 9.95 1.40 1.75
N ARG A 62 9.03 2.02 1.01
CA ARG A 62 8.76 1.66 -0.39
C ARG A 62 9.03 2.86 -1.31
N PRO A 63 9.69 2.65 -2.45
CA PRO A 63 9.87 3.72 -3.41
C PRO A 63 8.49 4.16 -3.95
N SER A 64 8.26 5.47 -3.95
CA SER A 64 7.10 6.09 -4.57
C SER A 64 7.51 6.76 -5.88
N PHE A 65 6.61 6.72 -6.87
CA PHE A 65 6.74 7.56 -8.07
C PHE A 65 6.23 8.99 -7.83
N SER A 66 5.61 9.24 -6.66
CA SER A 66 5.20 10.58 -6.22
C SER A 66 6.25 11.21 -5.29
N ASP A 67 6.13 12.51 -5.06
CA ASP A 67 6.96 13.25 -4.10
C ASP A 67 6.62 12.94 -2.63
N TYR A 68 5.69 12.00 -2.37
CA TYR A 68 5.20 11.66 -1.04
C TYR A 68 5.67 10.26 -0.60
N ALA A 69 5.83 10.09 0.71
CA ALA A 69 6.28 8.84 1.28
C ALA A 69 5.32 7.69 0.95
N SER A 70 5.91 6.52 0.68
CA SER A 70 5.19 5.26 0.55
C SER A 70 5.93 4.22 1.38
N PHE A 71 5.17 3.36 2.03
CA PHE A 71 5.70 2.30 2.86
C PHE A 71 4.69 1.17 2.94
N SER A 72 5.11 0.06 3.50
CA SER A 72 4.22 -1.05 3.81
C SER A 72 4.48 -1.59 5.19
N VAL A 73 3.43 -2.10 5.83
CA VAL A 73 3.49 -2.77 7.12
C VAL A 73 2.94 -4.19 6.96
N GLN A 74 3.72 -5.18 7.40
CA GLN A 74 3.26 -6.56 7.48
C GLN A 74 2.33 -6.70 8.68
N THR A 75 1.07 -7.11 8.44
CA THR A 75 0.06 -7.27 9.49
C THR A 75 -0.43 -8.71 9.51
N CYS A 76 -0.57 -9.29 10.69
CA CYS A 76 -1.07 -10.64 10.89
C CYS A 76 -2.16 -10.70 11.96
N ALA A 77 -2.93 -11.78 11.94
CA ALA A 77 -3.87 -12.10 13.01
C ALA A 77 -3.17 -12.19 14.38
N LEU A 78 -3.88 -11.79 15.44
CA LEU A 78 -3.42 -11.94 16.82
C LEU A 78 -3.64 -13.38 17.29
N SER A 79 -2.57 -13.99 17.80
CA SER A 79 -2.63 -15.28 18.49
C SER A 79 -1.48 -15.40 19.47
N GLU A 80 -1.70 -16.05 20.61
CA GLU A 80 -0.64 -16.40 21.57
C GLU A 80 0.31 -17.49 21.03
N ASP A 81 -0.15 -18.25 20.04
CA ASP A 81 0.63 -19.30 19.38
C ASP A 81 0.90 -18.89 17.93
N GLU A 82 2.16 -18.59 17.62
CA GLU A 82 2.59 -18.21 16.26
C GLU A 82 2.18 -19.24 15.20
N LYS A 83 2.07 -20.52 15.58
CA LYS A 83 1.64 -21.60 14.68
C LYS A 83 0.16 -21.50 14.30
N LYS A 84 -0.61 -20.71 15.04
CA LYS A 84 -2.03 -20.45 14.81
C LYS A 84 -2.27 -19.14 14.06
N ILE A 85 -1.24 -18.50 13.51
CA ILE A 85 -1.38 -17.32 12.66
C ILE A 85 -1.46 -17.75 11.20
N PHE A 86 -2.69 -17.89 10.69
CA PHE A 86 -2.97 -18.33 9.32
C PHE A 86 -3.28 -17.14 8.39
N ALA A 87 -3.86 -16.07 8.92
CA ALA A 87 -4.20 -14.86 8.18
C ALA A 87 -3.13 -13.76 8.31
N ARG A 88 -2.69 -13.21 7.17
CA ARG A 88 -1.78 -12.06 7.10
C ARG A 88 -1.96 -11.29 5.79
N VAL A 89 -1.61 -10.01 5.81
CA VAL A 89 -1.58 -9.14 4.63
C VAL A 89 -0.50 -8.08 4.79
N LYS A 90 0.07 -7.62 3.69
CA LYS A 90 0.94 -6.44 3.70
C LYS A 90 0.11 -5.22 3.30
N ILE A 91 -0.05 -4.27 4.22
CA ILE A 91 -0.78 -3.03 3.96
C ILE A 91 0.22 -2.03 3.37
N ARG A 92 -0.01 -1.59 2.14
CA ARG A 92 0.81 -0.56 1.50
C ARG A 92 0.09 0.77 1.49
N ILE A 93 0.79 1.79 1.96
CA ILE A 93 0.29 3.15 2.10
C ILE A 93 1.01 4.05 1.09
N HIS A 94 0.23 4.90 0.44
CA HIS A 94 0.72 6.03 -0.33
C HIS A 94 0.11 7.30 0.23
N TYR A 95 0.95 8.16 0.81
CA TYR A 95 0.46 9.46 1.23
C TYR A 95 0.04 10.30 0.03
N THR A 96 -1.08 10.99 0.21
CA THR A 96 -1.56 12.00 -0.72
C THR A 96 -0.99 13.35 -0.32
N ARG A 97 -0.97 14.29 -1.26
CA ARG A 97 -0.51 15.67 -1.00
C ARG A 97 -1.19 16.35 0.18
N ARG A 98 -2.45 15.98 0.44
CA ARG A 98 -3.30 16.63 1.44
C ARG A 98 -3.50 15.76 2.68
N TYR A 99 -2.90 14.58 2.76
CA TYR A 99 -2.93 13.78 3.98
C TYR A 99 -2.31 14.55 5.15
N PRO A 100 -2.94 14.59 6.34
CA PRO A 100 -4.11 13.79 6.75
C PRO A 100 -5.49 14.38 6.42
N LYS A 101 -5.57 15.61 5.89
CA LYS A 101 -6.85 16.26 5.50
C LYS A 101 -7.61 15.53 4.38
N SER A 102 -6.97 14.58 3.71
CA SER A 102 -7.60 13.63 2.80
C SER A 102 -7.02 12.24 3.06
N PRO A 103 -7.77 11.17 2.80
CA PRO A 103 -7.29 9.82 3.06
C PRO A 103 -6.02 9.50 2.26
N PRO A 104 -5.20 8.55 2.76
CA PRO A 104 -4.12 7.95 1.99
C PRO A 104 -4.71 7.03 0.90
N GLN A 105 -3.88 6.63 -0.07
CA GLN A 105 -4.23 5.48 -0.91
C GLN A 105 -3.72 4.22 -0.22
N ILE A 106 -4.60 3.23 -0.12
CA ILE A 106 -4.34 1.96 0.56
C ILE A 106 -4.32 0.86 -0.50
N GLU A 107 -3.34 -0.04 -0.43
CA GLU A 107 -3.26 -1.27 -1.22
C GLU A 107 -3.03 -2.45 -0.28
N LEU A 108 -3.63 -3.60 -0.62
CA LEU A 108 -3.45 -4.86 0.11
C LEU A 108 -2.61 -5.81 -0.74
N GLU A 109 -1.38 -6.09 -0.29
CA GLU A 109 -0.41 -6.93 -0.98
C GLU A 109 -0.28 -8.29 -0.28
N ASP A 110 -0.02 -9.33 -1.07
CA ASP A 110 0.26 -10.71 -0.62
C ASP A 110 -0.68 -11.26 0.48
N PRO A 111 -2.02 -11.14 0.35
CA PRO A 111 -2.94 -11.71 1.34
C PRO A 111 -2.77 -13.24 1.43
N LYS A 112 -2.69 -13.75 2.66
CA LYS A 112 -2.72 -15.19 2.98
C LYS A 112 -3.76 -15.45 4.04
N GLY A 113 -4.40 -16.62 3.97
CA GLY A 113 -5.42 -17.04 4.93
C GLY A 113 -6.76 -16.30 4.80
N LEU A 114 -6.92 -15.47 3.77
CA LEU A 114 -8.17 -14.79 3.42
C LEU A 114 -8.63 -15.24 2.03
N SER A 115 -9.95 -15.30 1.84
CA SER A 115 -10.57 -15.41 0.53
C SER A 115 -10.61 -14.05 -0.18
N ASP A 116 -10.75 -14.07 -1.52
CA ASP A 116 -10.84 -12.83 -2.31
C ASP A 116 -12.00 -11.92 -1.87
N GLN A 117 -13.11 -12.51 -1.39
CA GLN A 117 -14.24 -11.77 -0.84
C GLN A 117 -13.89 -11.06 0.46
N GLU A 118 -13.14 -11.73 1.35
CA GLU A 118 -12.67 -11.14 2.61
C GLU A 118 -11.64 -10.04 2.35
N VAL A 119 -10.72 -10.22 1.38
CA VAL A 119 -9.76 -9.17 0.98
C VAL A 119 -10.49 -7.96 0.41
N TRP A 120 -11.49 -8.16 -0.46
CA TRP A 120 -12.31 -7.09 -0.99
C TRP A 120 -13.08 -6.35 0.12
N HIS A 121 -13.67 -7.09 1.06
CA HIS A 121 -14.40 -6.51 2.18
C HIS A 121 -13.49 -5.68 3.09
N LEU A 122 -12.32 -6.23 3.47
CA LEU A 122 -11.31 -5.51 4.23
C LEU A 122 -10.89 -4.21 3.53
N LYS A 123 -10.68 -4.25 2.22
CA LYS A 123 -10.34 -3.05 1.45
C LYS A 123 -11.42 -1.97 1.54
N GLN A 124 -12.69 -2.35 1.37
CA GLN A 124 -13.80 -1.40 1.48
C GLN A 124 -13.92 -0.81 2.89
N MET A 125 -13.77 -1.65 3.92
CA MET A 125 -13.76 -1.18 5.31
C MET A 125 -12.65 -0.17 5.58
N LEU A 126 -11.44 -0.42 5.08
CA LEU A 126 -10.30 0.49 5.25
C LEU A 126 -10.49 1.80 4.50
N ASP A 127 -11.05 1.76 3.30
CA ASP A 127 -11.34 2.96 2.51
C ASP A 127 -12.42 3.83 3.20
N GLU A 128 -13.48 3.20 3.70
CA GLU A 128 -14.54 3.90 4.43
C GLU A 128 -14.01 4.52 5.73
N GLU A 129 -13.23 3.77 6.50
CA GLU A 129 -12.66 4.28 7.76
C GLU A 129 -11.64 5.41 7.51
N ALA A 130 -10.84 5.33 6.44
CA ALA A 130 -9.92 6.40 6.08
C ALA A 130 -10.64 7.70 5.71
N GLU A 131 -11.81 7.62 5.06
CA GLU A 131 -12.66 8.80 4.79
C GLU A 131 -13.25 9.37 6.09
N ASN A 132 -13.64 8.52 7.05
CA ASN A 132 -14.17 8.94 8.35
C ASN A 132 -13.12 9.65 9.22
N LEU A 133 -11.87 9.18 9.18
CA LEU A 133 -10.76 9.72 9.98
C LEU A 133 -10.03 10.89 9.27
N ALA A 134 -10.43 11.24 8.04
CA ALA A 134 -9.81 12.32 7.30
C ALA A 134 -9.87 13.64 8.10
N GLY A 135 -8.70 14.21 8.36
CA GLY A 135 -8.53 15.37 9.24
C GLY A 135 -7.41 15.20 10.26
N GLU A 136 -7.08 13.95 10.62
CA GLU A 136 -6.00 13.61 11.55
C GLU A 136 -5.19 12.40 11.07
N VAL A 137 -4.00 12.20 11.62
CA VAL A 137 -3.15 11.04 11.28
C VAL A 137 -3.85 9.74 11.69
N MET A 138 -3.91 8.75 10.79
CA MET A 138 -4.84 7.62 10.90
C MET A 138 -4.23 6.25 10.58
N ILE A 139 -2.97 6.17 10.11
CA ILE A 139 -2.42 4.91 9.60
C ILE A 139 -2.35 3.83 10.68
N TYR A 140 -2.01 4.21 11.92
CA TYR A 140 -1.99 3.26 13.03
C TYR A 140 -3.38 2.62 13.27
N GLN A 141 -4.44 3.43 13.28
CA GLN A 141 -5.82 2.96 13.38
C GLN A 141 -6.19 1.99 12.26
N LEU A 142 -5.80 2.29 11.02
CA LEU A 142 -6.06 1.42 9.87
C LEU A 142 -5.32 0.07 9.97
N ILE A 143 -4.08 0.07 10.49
CA ILE A 143 -3.33 -1.17 10.74
C ILE A 143 -4.01 -1.99 11.84
N MET A 144 -4.46 -1.34 12.92
CA MET A 144 -5.21 -2.00 14.00
C MET A 144 -6.51 -2.61 13.50
N LEU A 145 -7.30 -1.87 12.72
CA LEU A 145 -8.53 -2.37 12.11
C LEU A 145 -8.26 -3.59 11.23
N THR A 146 -7.15 -3.58 10.48
CA THR A 146 -6.73 -4.73 9.68
C THR A 146 -6.37 -5.93 10.56
N GLN A 147 -5.63 -5.72 11.64
CA GLN A 147 -5.26 -6.78 12.58
C GLN A 147 -6.49 -7.42 13.23
N ASP A 148 -7.47 -6.61 13.64
CA ASP A 148 -8.74 -7.10 14.19
C ASP A 148 -9.51 -7.93 13.17
N PHE A 149 -9.59 -7.46 11.92
CA PHE A 149 -10.21 -8.19 10.83
C PHE A 149 -9.51 -9.54 10.58
N LEU A 150 -8.18 -9.54 10.47
CA LEU A 150 -7.41 -10.76 10.27
C LEU A 150 -7.64 -11.76 11.39
N THR A 151 -7.73 -11.29 12.63
CA THR A 151 -7.97 -12.12 13.82
C THR A 151 -9.35 -12.78 13.76
N GLN A 152 -10.39 -12.03 13.38
CA GLN A 152 -11.75 -12.56 13.23
C GLN A 152 -11.86 -13.58 12.08
N HIS A 153 -11.05 -13.43 11.04
CA HIS A 153 -11.04 -14.28 9.86
C HIS A 153 -9.92 -15.34 9.85
N ASN A 154 -9.22 -15.52 10.98
CA ASN A 154 -8.09 -16.43 11.10
C ASN A 154 -8.55 -17.90 11.20
N LYS A 155 -8.84 -18.51 10.05
CA LYS A 155 -9.34 -19.89 9.95
C LYS A 155 -8.18 -20.88 9.89
N ASP A 156 -8.19 -21.87 10.79
CA ASP A 156 -7.25 -22.99 10.73
C ASP A 156 -7.56 -23.84 9.48
N PRO A 157 -6.60 -23.98 8.53
CA PRO A 157 -6.84 -24.72 7.31
C PRO A 157 -7.10 -26.21 7.57
N THR A 158 -6.57 -26.78 8.66
CA THR A 158 -6.72 -28.20 8.98
C THR A 158 -8.11 -28.55 9.50
N VAL A 159 -8.79 -27.62 10.17
CA VAL A 159 -10.14 -27.84 10.71
C VAL A 159 -11.12 -28.18 9.59
N SER A 160 -11.05 -27.46 8.47
CA SER A 160 -11.90 -27.75 7.31
C SER A 160 -11.64 -29.13 6.72
N LEU A 161 -10.39 -29.61 6.71
CA LEU A 161 -10.06 -30.95 6.24
C LEU A 161 -10.60 -32.03 7.21
N ILE A 162 -10.47 -31.80 8.52
CA ILE A 162 -10.97 -32.73 9.54
C ILE A 162 -12.50 -32.85 9.44
N ASP A 163 -13.20 -31.74 9.26
CA ASP A 163 -14.67 -31.74 9.14
C ASP A 163 -15.14 -32.48 7.88
N GLN A 164 -14.46 -32.27 6.74
CA GLN A 164 -14.74 -33.04 5.51
C GLN A 164 -14.49 -34.54 5.68
N MET A 165 -13.45 -34.94 6.41
CA MET A 165 -13.18 -36.35 6.70
C MET A 165 -14.29 -36.97 7.56
N LYS A 166 -14.74 -36.27 8.61
CA LYS A 166 -15.82 -36.73 9.48
C LYS A 166 -17.15 -36.88 8.73
N GLU A 167 -17.47 -35.95 7.83
CA GLU A 167 -18.70 -36.02 7.04
C GLU A 167 -18.74 -37.27 6.14
N ARG A 168 -17.62 -37.60 5.50
CA ARG A 168 -17.50 -38.83 4.69
C ARG A 168 -17.61 -40.10 5.54
N GLU A 169 -17.01 -40.10 6.73
CA GLU A 169 -17.09 -41.24 7.66
C GLU A 169 -18.54 -41.45 8.13
N MET A 170 -19.24 -40.38 8.51
CA MET A 170 -20.64 -40.43 8.92
C MET A 170 -21.56 -40.95 7.80
N GLU A 171 -21.34 -40.50 6.55
CA GLU A 171 -22.12 -41.01 5.41
C GLU A 171 -21.87 -42.50 5.16
N LEU A 172 -20.62 -42.96 5.27
CA LEU A 172 -20.28 -44.38 5.12
C LEU A 172 -20.93 -45.24 6.22
N VAL A 173 -20.89 -44.78 7.48
CA VAL A 173 -21.54 -45.46 8.60
C VAL A 173 -23.05 -45.58 8.36
N ARG A 174 -23.69 -44.51 7.87
CA ARG A 174 -25.12 -44.54 7.54
C ARG A 174 -25.43 -45.55 6.43
N GLN A 175 -24.62 -45.59 5.38
CA GLN A 175 -24.79 -46.54 4.27
C GLN A 175 -24.68 -47.99 4.75
N VAL A 176 -23.68 -48.29 5.59
CA VAL A 176 -23.50 -49.64 6.17
C VAL A 176 -24.70 -50.02 7.05
N GLN A 177 -25.18 -49.11 7.90
CA GLN A 177 -26.35 -49.36 8.74
C GLN A 177 -27.62 -49.63 7.92
N GLU A 178 -27.85 -48.87 6.85
CA GLU A 178 -28.99 -49.08 5.95
C GLU A 178 -28.90 -50.41 5.17
N GLU A 179 -27.70 -50.86 4.80
CA GLU A 179 -27.50 -52.17 4.17
C GLU A 179 -27.74 -53.31 5.17
N GLU A 180 -27.20 -53.21 6.39
CA GLU A 180 -27.44 -54.20 7.46
C GLU A 180 -28.93 -54.32 7.82
N GLU A 181 -29.66 -53.19 7.90
CA GLU A 181 -31.11 -53.18 8.14
C GLU A 181 -31.91 -53.83 7.00
N LYS A 182 -31.49 -53.64 5.73
CA LYS A 182 -32.12 -54.29 4.58
C LYS A 182 -31.85 -55.79 4.51
N GLU A 183 -30.66 -56.24 4.92
CA GLU A 183 -30.34 -57.67 4.98
C GLU A 183 -31.05 -58.39 6.14
N ALA A 184 -31.36 -57.67 7.22
CA ALA A 184 -32.04 -58.22 8.39
C ALA A 184 -33.58 -58.31 8.27
N ALA A 185 -34.18 -57.70 7.24
CA ALA A 185 -35.62 -57.63 6.99
C ALA A 185 -36.11 -58.66 5.95
#